data_AF-A0A6J5TTW4-F1
#
_entry.id   AF-A0A6J5TTW4-F1
#
_cell.length_a   1.000
_cell.length_b   1.000
_cell.length_c   1.000
_cell.angle_alpha   90.00
_cell.angle_beta   90.00
_cell.angle_gamma   90.00
#
_symmetry.space_group_name_H-M   'P 1'
#
loop_
_entity.id
_entity.type
_entity.pdbx_description
1 polymer ?
#
loop_
_entity_poly.entity_id
_entity_poly.type
_entity_poly.pdbx_seq_one_letter_code
_entity_poly.pdbx_strand_id
1 'polypeptide(L)'
;MSAFDNLVVVGKLKLKGKPLAVKGGGVSKKNKKKRSNYYHQLSQASQGGEAVMDDTENDGGRVQAGAYDDHLTPAERRYLQQTERIRLQKLAKMAKKSHRDRVQEFNHYLANLSEHYDIPKVGPG
;
A
#
# COMPACT_ATOMS: atom_id res chain seq x y z
N MET A 1 24.15 29.30 -25.85
CA MET A 1 22.67 29.36 -25.68
C MET A 1 22.10 28.09 -26.28
N SER A 2 21.33 27.31 -25.50
CA SER A 2 20.93 25.93 -25.81
C SER A 2 19.90 25.84 -26.93
N ALA A 3 20.11 24.90 -27.86
CA ALA A 3 19.31 24.69 -29.08
C ALA A 3 17.86 24.20 -28.85
N PHE A 4 17.35 24.22 -27.60
CA PHE A 4 16.05 23.65 -27.23
C PHE A 4 15.05 24.67 -26.67
N ASP A 5 15.44 25.94 -26.49
CA ASP A 5 14.57 26.97 -25.89
C ASP A 5 13.39 27.41 -26.78
N ASN A 6 13.33 26.97 -28.04
CA ASN A 6 12.26 27.33 -28.99
C ASN A 6 11.23 26.21 -29.26
N LEU A 7 11.25 25.10 -28.50
CA LEU A 7 10.42 23.91 -28.76
C LEU A 7 9.26 23.70 -27.77
N VAL A 8 8.89 24.72 -26.98
CA VAL A 8 7.67 24.65 -26.17
C VAL A 8 6.47 25.01 -27.06
N VAL A 9 5.76 23.99 -27.54
CA VAL A 9 4.50 24.17 -28.28
C VAL A 9 3.40 24.57 -27.30
N VAL A 10 3.18 25.87 -27.10
CA VAL A 10 2.19 26.45 -26.16
C VAL A 10 0.74 26.40 -26.73
N GLY A 11 0.43 25.44 -27.61
CA GLY A 11 -0.85 25.34 -28.32
C GLY A 11 -1.68 24.13 -27.92
N LYS A 12 -3.01 24.29 -27.86
CA LYS A 12 -3.94 23.15 -27.70
C LYS A 12 -3.78 22.18 -28.89
N LEU A 13 -3.39 20.93 -28.59
CA LEU A 13 -3.20 19.88 -29.59
C LEU A 13 -4.48 19.65 -30.39
N LYS A 14 -4.43 19.90 -31.71
CA LYS A 14 -5.49 19.57 -32.66
C LYS A 14 -5.04 18.37 -33.49
N LEU A 15 -5.77 17.25 -33.40
CA LEU A 15 -5.48 16.06 -34.19
C LEU A 15 -6.16 16.15 -35.56
N LYS A 16 -5.42 15.90 -36.64
CA LYS A 16 -5.98 15.83 -38.00
C LYS A 16 -6.61 14.44 -38.19
N GLY A 17 -7.93 14.35 -38.06
CA GLY A 17 -8.68 13.10 -38.14
C GLY A 17 -10.12 13.29 -37.65
N LYS A 18 -10.97 12.26 -37.76
CA LYS A 18 -12.36 12.29 -37.27
C LYS A 18 -12.37 12.77 -35.80
N PRO A 19 -13.24 13.73 -35.43
CA PRO A 19 -13.25 14.29 -34.09
C PRO A 19 -13.49 13.18 -33.06
N LEU A 20 -12.58 13.03 -32.10
CA LEU A 20 -12.88 12.31 -30.87
C LEU A 20 -14.12 12.99 -30.28
N ALA A 21 -15.20 12.23 -30.08
CA ALA A 21 -16.42 12.70 -29.44
C ALA A 21 -16.15 12.97 -27.94
N VAL A 22 -15.31 13.96 -27.65
CA VAL A 22 -15.19 14.53 -26.32
C VAL A 22 -16.33 15.51 -26.21
N LYS A 23 -17.44 15.02 -25.65
CA LYS A 23 -18.60 15.80 -25.26
C LYS A 23 -18.12 17.04 -24.51
N GLY A 24 -18.14 18.18 -25.19
CA GLY A 24 -18.03 19.47 -24.55
C GLY A 24 -19.16 19.58 -23.54
N GLY A 25 -18.83 19.95 -22.31
CA GLY A 25 -19.82 20.28 -21.29
C GLY A 25 -19.87 19.30 -20.13
N GLY A 26 -19.25 19.72 -19.02
CA GLY A 26 -19.64 19.34 -17.67
C GLY A 26 -19.27 17.92 -17.25
N VAL A 27 -18.25 17.81 -16.39
CA VAL A 27 -18.11 16.65 -15.51
C VAL A 27 -19.33 16.65 -14.58
N SER A 28 -20.35 15.83 -14.87
CA SER A 28 -21.41 15.58 -13.90
C SER A 28 -20.78 14.86 -12.72
N LYS A 29 -20.60 15.56 -11.59
CA LYS A 29 -20.23 14.93 -10.32
C LYS A 29 -21.36 13.98 -9.91
N LYS A 30 -21.21 12.70 -10.25
CA LYS A 30 -22.08 11.63 -9.73
C LYS A 30 -21.80 11.50 -8.23
N ASN A 31 -22.69 12.02 -7.39
CA ASN A 31 -22.61 11.91 -5.94
C ASN A 31 -22.64 10.42 -5.53
N LYS A 32 -21.46 9.85 -5.23
CA LYS A 32 -21.34 8.49 -4.70
C LYS A 32 -21.59 8.52 -3.20
N LYS A 33 -22.87 8.45 -2.79
CA LYS A 33 -23.23 8.13 -1.42
C LYS A 33 -22.90 6.66 -1.14
N LYS A 34 -22.25 6.44 0.01
CA LYS A 34 -21.98 5.18 0.73
C LYS A 34 -20.94 4.23 0.13
N ARG A 35 -19.66 4.50 0.40
CA ARG A 35 -18.64 3.46 0.66
C ARG A 35 -17.83 3.82 1.91
N SER A 36 -18.52 4.02 3.03
CA SER A 36 -17.87 4.23 4.35
C SER A 36 -17.52 2.93 5.05
N ASN A 37 -17.90 1.77 4.51
CA ASN A 37 -17.76 0.49 5.22
C ASN A 37 -16.42 -0.22 4.93
N TYR A 38 -15.71 0.14 3.85
CA TYR A 38 -14.45 -0.52 3.49
C TYR A 38 -13.27 -0.05 4.37
N TYR A 39 -13.25 1.24 4.73
CA TYR A 39 -12.19 1.79 5.59
C TYR A 39 -12.37 1.43 7.07
N HIS A 40 -13.59 1.15 7.53
CA HIS A 40 -13.84 0.79 8.92
C HIS A 40 -13.34 -0.62 9.27
N GLN A 41 -13.35 -1.53 8.29
CA GLN A 41 -12.86 -2.89 8.44
C GLN A 41 -11.31 -2.95 8.55
N LEU A 42 -10.60 -2.01 7.90
CA LEU A 42 -9.14 -1.91 8.00
C LEU A 42 -8.69 -1.28 9.32
N SER A 43 -9.47 -0.36 9.89
CA SER A 43 -9.13 0.28 11.17
C SER A 43 -9.29 -0.64 12.38
N GLN A 44 -10.23 -1.59 12.34
CA GLN A 44 -10.43 -2.56 13.42
C GLN A 44 -9.33 -3.64 13.48
N ALA A 45 -8.71 -3.98 12.35
CA ALA A 45 -7.61 -4.95 12.32
C ALA A 45 -6.30 -4.45 12.96
N SER A 46 -6.22 -3.17 13.30
CA SER A 46 -5.01 -2.55 13.89
C SER A 46 -5.09 -2.35 15.40
N GLN A 47 -6.26 -2.54 16.02
CA GLN A 47 -6.42 -2.55 17.47
C GLN A 47 -6.67 -3.98 17.96
N GLY A 48 -5.58 -4.61 18.40
CA GLY A 48 -5.51 -5.62 19.47
C GLY A 48 -6.60 -6.68 19.61
N GLY A 49 -6.18 -7.94 19.44
CA GLY A 49 -6.69 -9.08 20.23
C GLY A 49 -7.78 -9.89 19.56
N GLU A 50 -7.50 -11.19 19.42
CA GLU A 50 -8.43 -12.30 19.15
C GLU A 50 -9.74 -11.98 18.42
N ALA A 51 -9.76 -12.20 17.11
CA ALA A 51 -10.99 -12.47 16.39
C ALA A 51 -10.84 -13.81 15.66
N VAL A 52 -11.37 -14.83 16.33
CA VAL A 52 -12.18 -15.92 15.76
C VAL A 52 -11.68 -16.48 14.43
N MET A 53 -11.17 -17.71 14.52
CA MET A 53 -11.14 -18.63 13.39
C MET A 53 -12.59 -18.74 12.89
N ASP A 54 -12.91 -18.05 11.80
CA ASP A 54 -14.11 -18.34 11.03
C ASP A 54 -13.86 -19.70 10.39
N ASP A 55 -14.27 -20.72 11.13
CA ASP A 55 -14.45 -22.08 10.66
C ASP A 55 -15.65 -22.07 9.69
N THR A 56 -15.48 -21.46 8.52
CA THR A 56 -16.25 -21.86 7.36
C THR A 56 -15.62 -23.16 6.86
N GLU A 57 -16.07 -24.28 7.44
CA GLU A 57 -16.14 -25.56 6.74
C GLU A 57 -16.93 -25.33 5.43
N ASN A 58 -16.23 -24.92 4.39
CA ASN A 58 -16.73 -24.92 3.04
C ASN A 58 -15.76 -25.71 2.17
N ASP A 59 -16.10 -26.98 2.00
CA ASP A 59 -15.56 -27.96 1.05
C ASP A 59 -15.68 -27.51 -0.43
N GLY A 60 -15.86 -26.20 -0.69
CA GLY A 60 -15.89 -25.55 -2.01
C GLY A 60 -14.81 -24.49 -2.22
N GLY A 61 -13.92 -24.22 -1.24
CA GLY A 61 -12.95 -23.12 -1.30
C GLY A 61 -11.87 -23.25 -2.38
N ARG A 62 -11.62 -24.46 -2.90
CA ARG A 62 -10.57 -24.71 -3.90
C ARG A 62 -10.94 -24.27 -5.32
N VAL A 63 -12.24 -24.19 -5.63
CA VAL A 63 -12.74 -23.85 -6.97
C VAL A 63 -12.75 -22.32 -7.20
N GLN A 64 -12.93 -21.53 -6.14
CA GLN A 64 -13.03 -20.06 -6.27
C GLN A 64 -11.67 -19.33 -6.29
N ALA A 65 -10.63 -19.89 -5.66
CA ALA A 65 -9.28 -19.30 -5.71
C ALA A 65 -8.69 -19.32 -7.13
N GLY A 66 -8.94 -20.39 -7.90
CA GLY A 66 -8.53 -20.48 -9.30
C GLY A 66 -9.28 -19.53 -10.23
N ALA A 67 -10.58 -19.33 -9.99
CA ALA A 67 -11.41 -18.42 -10.78
C ALA A 67 -11.03 -16.94 -10.58
N TYR A 68 -10.61 -16.56 -9.36
CA TYR A 68 -10.16 -15.18 -9.10
C TYR A 68 -8.85 -14.87 -9.81
N ASP A 69 -7.92 -15.83 -9.82
CA ASP A 69 -6.60 -15.68 -10.42
C ASP A 69 -6.68 -15.54 -11.96
N ASP A 70 -7.68 -16.18 -12.59
CA ASP A 70 -7.91 -16.12 -14.04
C ASP A 70 -8.38 -14.74 -14.54
N HIS A 71 -8.92 -13.90 -13.67
CA HIS A 71 -9.34 -12.53 -13.98
C HIS A 71 -8.25 -11.47 -13.70
N LEU A 72 -7.10 -11.88 -13.14
CA LEU A 72 -6.04 -10.95 -12.78
C LEU A 72 -5.19 -10.55 -13.98
N THR A 73 -4.82 -9.28 -14.02
CA THR A 73 -3.81 -8.80 -14.95
C THR A 73 -2.43 -9.40 -14.61
N PRO A 74 -1.51 -9.50 -15.59
CA PRO A 74 -0.16 -9.99 -15.33
C PRO A 74 0.59 -9.21 -14.24
N ALA A 75 0.31 -7.91 -14.10
CA ALA A 75 0.89 -7.07 -13.06
C ALA A 75 0.35 -7.42 -11.67
N GLU A 76 -0.97 -7.59 -11.53
CA GLU A 76 -1.61 -7.98 -10.26
C GLU A 76 -1.14 -9.36 -9.81
N ARG A 77 -1.03 -10.32 -10.75
CA ARG A 77 -0.54 -11.67 -10.44
C ARG A 77 0.89 -11.65 -9.89
N ARG A 78 1.78 -10.85 -10.51
CA ARG A 78 3.16 -10.67 -10.00
C ARG A 78 3.18 -10.02 -8.62
N TYR A 79 2.33 -9.02 -8.39
CA TYR A 79 2.22 -8.37 -7.09
C TYR A 79 1.79 -9.36 -6.01
N LEU A 80 0.74 -10.16 -6.24
CA LEU A 80 0.30 -11.17 -5.29
C LEU A 80 1.42 -12.16 -4.94
N GLN A 81 2.06 -12.75 -5.94
CA GLN A 81 3.19 -13.66 -5.73
C GLN A 81 4.32 -13.01 -4.92
N GLN A 82 4.65 -11.74 -5.19
CA GLN A 82 5.66 -11.01 -4.44
C GLN A 82 5.22 -10.77 -2.99
N THR A 83 3.96 -10.36 -2.77
CA THR A 83 3.42 -10.15 -1.42
C THR A 83 3.39 -11.43 -0.61
N GLU A 84 3.03 -12.56 -1.21
CA GLU A 84 3.07 -13.88 -0.57
C GLU A 84 4.49 -14.24 -0.14
N ARG A 85 5.48 -14.07 -1.04
CA ARG A 85 6.90 -14.30 -0.71
C ARG A 85 7.35 -13.44 0.48
N ILE A 86 7.03 -12.15 0.46
CA ILE A 86 7.39 -11.23 1.57
C ILE A 86 6.66 -11.63 2.85
N ARG A 87 5.39 -12.03 2.76
CA ARG A 87 4.57 -12.45 3.91
C ARG A 87 5.16 -13.70 4.57
N LEU A 88 5.53 -14.71 3.79
CA LEU A 88 6.18 -15.92 4.30
C LEU A 88 7.52 -15.61 4.98
N GLN A 89 8.33 -14.74 4.39
CA GLN A 89 9.59 -14.30 5.01
C GLN A 89 9.36 -13.55 6.33
N LYS A 90 8.38 -12.66 6.39
CA LYS A 90 8.01 -11.95 7.62
C LYS A 90 7.48 -12.91 8.69
N LEU A 91 6.63 -13.85 8.30
CA LEU A 91 6.07 -14.88 9.18
C LEU A 91 7.19 -15.74 9.77
N ALA A 92 8.12 -16.21 8.95
CA ALA A 92 9.28 -16.97 9.41
C ALA A 92 10.16 -16.16 10.38
N LYS A 93 10.35 -14.86 10.16
CA LYS A 93 11.09 -13.99 11.10
C LYS A 93 10.36 -13.79 12.42
N MET A 94 9.04 -13.59 12.38
CA MET A 94 8.20 -13.40 13.57
C MET A 94 8.10 -14.68 14.39
N ALA A 95 7.99 -15.85 13.74
CA ALA A 95 7.92 -17.15 14.40
C ALA A 95 9.21 -17.53 15.14
N LYS A 96 10.36 -16.98 14.73
CA LYS A 96 11.67 -17.25 15.36
C LYS A 96 11.82 -16.65 16.77
N LYS A 97 11.05 -15.62 17.12
CA LYS A 97 11.23 -14.88 18.39
C LYS A 97 9.96 -14.95 19.22
N SER A 98 10.10 -15.24 20.52
CA SER A 98 8.99 -15.13 21.45
C SER A 98 8.55 -13.68 21.62
N HIS A 99 7.34 -13.45 22.12
CA HIS A 99 6.90 -12.10 22.50
C HIS A 99 7.85 -11.51 23.56
N ARG A 100 8.28 -12.32 24.54
CA ARG A 100 9.25 -11.93 25.56
C ARG A 100 10.55 -11.43 24.93
N ASP A 101 11.12 -12.19 24.00
CA ASP A 101 12.38 -11.83 23.35
C ASP A 101 12.24 -10.51 22.57
N ARG A 102 11.10 -10.32 21.89
CA ARG A 102 10.80 -9.05 21.19
C ARG A 102 10.73 -7.87 22.14
N VAL A 103 10.11 -8.04 23.32
CA VAL A 103 10.05 -6.99 24.35
C VAL A 103 11.44 -6.71 24.92
N GLN A 104 12.24 -7.75 25.19
CA GLN A 104 13.60 -7.59 25.68
C GLN A 104 14.50 -6.87 24.68
N GLU A 105 14.47 -7.25 23.40
CA GLU A 105 15.22 -6.57 22.33
C GLU A 105 14.78 -5.11 22.18
N PHE A 106 13.48 -4.85 22.27
CA PHE A 106 12.95 -3.49 22.19
C PHE A 106 13.43 -2.63 23.37
N ASN A 107 13.38 -3.16 24.59
CA ASN A 107 13.87 -2.45 25.77
C ASN A 107 15.37 -2.19 25.71
N HIS A 108 16.14 -3.18 25.23
CA HIS A 108 17.58 -3.00 25.00
C HIS A 108 17.85 -1.94 23.93
N TYR A 109 17.05 -1.90 22.85
CA TYR A 109 17.16 -0.85 21.84
C TYR A 109 16.88 0.54 22.42
N LEU A 110 15.82 0.69 23.24
CA LEU A 110 15.51 1.95 23.91
C LEU A 110 16.61 2.39 24.87
N ALA A 111 17.21 1.46 25.63
CA ALA A 111 18.30 1.77 26.54
C ALA A 111 19.56 2.27 25.80
N ASN A 112 19.75 1.85 24.55
CA ASN A 112 20.88 2.26 23.72
C ASN A 112 20.61 3.50 22.86
N LEU A 113 19.37 3.99 22.81
CA LEU A 113 19.06 5.22 22.07
C LEU A 113 19.63 6.42 22.83
N SER A 114 20.19 7.37 22.07
CA SER A 114 20.66 8.63 22.64
C SER A 114 19.48 9.42 23.19
N GLU A 115 19.60 9.90 24.43
CA GLU A 115 18.62 10.81 25.02
C GLU A 115 18.58 12.15 24.26
N HIS A 116 19.74 12.62 23.82
CA HIS A 116 19.90 13.88 23.11
C HIS A 116 20.33 13.64 21.65
N TYR A 117 19.52 14.14 20.72
CA TYR A 117 19.76 14.06 19.28
C TYR A 117 20.42 15.33 18.70
N ASP A 118 20.86 16.24 19.56
CA ASP A 118 21.53 17.47 19.17
C ASP A 118 22.93 17.54 19.77
N ILE A 119 23.83 18.22 19.07
CA ILE A 119 25.20 18.39 19.52
C ILE A 119 25.18 19.42 20.65
N PRO A 120 25.75 19.10 21.83
CA PRO A 120 25.84 20.07 22.91
C PRO A 120 26.58 21.31 22.41
N LYS A 121 26.06 22.49 22.75
CA LYS A 121 26.62 23.76 22.29
C LYS A 121 28.05 23.91 22.80
N VAL A 122 29.03 23.80 21.90
CA VAL A 122 30.43 24.08 22.20
C VAL A 122 30.65 25.59 22.18
N GLY A 123 31.04 26.15 23.33
CA GLY A 123 31.41 27.55 23.45
C GLY A 123 32.82 27.79 22.91
N PRO A 124 33.10 28.95 22.28
CA PRO A 124 34.45 29.31 21.86
C PRO A 124 35.30 29.57 23.11
N GLY A 125 36.20 28.63 23.39
CA GLY A 125 37.45 28.90 24.10
C GLY A 125 38.50 29.33 23.10
#